data_AF-A0A3C0NVD6-F1
#
_entry.id   AF-A0A3C0NVD6-F1
#
_cell.length_a   1.000
_cell.length_b   1.000
_cell.length_c   1.000
_cell.angle_alpha   90.00
_cell.angle_beta   90.00
_cell.angle_gamma   90.00
#
_symmetry.space_group_name_H-M   'P 1'
#
loop_
_entity.id
_entity.type
_entity.pdbx_description
1 polymer ?
#
loop_
_entity_poly.entity_id
_entity_poly.type
_entity_poly.pdbx_seq_one_letter_code
_entity_poly.pdbx_strand_id
1 'polypeptide(L)'
;MYIHLKLIRLALILSISTLLCGCLGGTIAQQIAQSIVTRVADKAVAKAMDVDENAPSVPHSTTSQIFKSAPDPYRTAMLNMQFAPVTAIEEPLPEYPKEEQEIPVLIMKSNPLVKVELFNLLIGDEKTTLLEKARLQGSQTVPDPKEWKSWGLGTGVIRAGNQTDAKMITFLIPPEFGKLPSGSTAMVEISNNGEMNIARYKAN
;
A
#
# COMPACT_ATOMS: atom_id res chain seq x y z
N MET A 1 -55.64 40.75 18.16
CA MET A 1 -54.18 41.00 17.99
C MET A 1 -53.30 39.77 18.29
N TYR A 2 -53.61 38.94 19.29
CA TYR A 2 -52.81 37.76 19.65
C TYR A 2 -52.75 36.64 18.59
N ILE A 3 -53.82 36.46 17.80
CA ILE A 3 -53.92 35.40 16.78
C ILE A 3 -53.00 35.68 15.59
N HIS A 4 -52.95 36.94 15.13
CA HIS A 4 -52.03 37.34 14.06
C HIS A 4 -50.56 37.19 14.45
N LEU A 5 -50.21 37.48 15.70
CA LEU A 5 -48.84 37.30 16.19
C LEU A 5 -48.42 35.83 16.26
N LYS A 6 -49.37 34.92 16.58
CA LYS A 6 -49.13 33.47 16.54
C LYS A 6 -48.98 32.94 15.11
N LEU A 7 -49.79 33.43 14.18
CA LEU A 7 -49.70 33.05 12.76
C LEU A 7 -48.37 33.47 12.15
N ILE A 8 -47.90 34.69 12.44
CA ILE A 8 -46.60 35.20 11.96
C ILE A 8 -45.44 34.38 12.52
N ARG A 9 -45.50 33.98 13.81
CA ARG A 9 -44.48 33.12 14.41
C ARG A 9 -44.45 31.72 13.80
N LEU A 10 -45.61 31.13 13.52
CA LEU A 10 -45.70 29.83 12.85
C LEU A 10 -45.15 29.88 11.41
N ALA A 11 -45.49 30.92 10.65
CA ALA A 11 -44.97 31.11 9.29
C ALA A 11 -43.44 31.29 9.29
N LEU A 12 -42.90 32.01 10.27
CA LEU A 12 -41.47 32.24 10.41
C LEU A 12 -40.71 30.95 10.78
N ILE A 13 -41.27 30.11 11.67
CA ILE A 13 -40.69 28.81 12.02
C ILE A 13 -40.71 27.85 10.81
N LEU A 14 -41.81 27.84 10.05
CA LEU A 14 -41.93 26.97 8.86
C LEU A 14 -40.92 27.37 7.77
N SER A 15 -40.76 28.67 7.50
CA SER A 15 -39.76 29.19 6.55
C SER A 15 -38.33 28.79 6.94
N ILE A 16 -37.97 28.95 8.22
CA ILE A 16 -36.67 28.54 8.74
C ILE A 16 -36.46 27.04 8.58
N SER A 17 -37.47 26.22 8.87
CA SER A 17 -37.35 24.76 8.72
C SER A 17 -37.08 24.32 7.27
N THR A 18 -37.68 24.99 6.28
CA THR A 18 -37.45 24.69 4.86
C THR A 18 -36.06 25.09 4.38
N LEU A 19 -35.51 26.20 4.90
CA LEU A 19 -34.13 26.63 4.62
C LEU A 19 -33.09 25.67 5.22
N LEU A 20 -33.33 25.14 6.42
CA LEU A 20 -32.43 24.15 7.03
C LEU A 20 -32.52 22.77 6.37
N CYS A 21 -33.70 22.35 5.87
CA CYS A 21 -33.86 21.06 5.20
C CYS A 21 -33.28 21.05 3.77
N GLY A 22 -33.23 22.21 3.11
CA GLY A 22 -32.66 22.35 1.75
C GLY A 22 -31.14 22.17 1.66
N CYS A 23 -30.39 22.31 2.77
CA CYS A 23 -28.93 22.23 2.77
C CYS A 23 -28.37 20.80 2.84
N LEU A 24 -29.19 19.79 3.16
CA LEU A 24 -28.76 18.38 3.21
C LEU A 24 -29.26 17.52 2.04
N GLY A 25 -30.26 17.96 1.27
CA GLY A 25 -30.84 17.17 0.18
C GLY A 25 -30.12 17.27 -1.18
N GLY A 26 -29.31 18.30 -1.41
CA GLY A 26 -28.70 18.58 -2.73
C GLY A 26 -27.54 17.65 -3.10
N THR A 27 -26.87 17.03 -2.13
CA THR A 27 -25.62 16.28 -2.36
C THR A 27 -25.85 14.83 -2.82
N ILE A 28 -27.02 14.25 -2.56
CA ILE A 28 -27.31 12.84 -2.86
C ILE A 28 -27.69 12.64 -4.35
N ALA A 29 -28.40 13.59 -4.96
CA ALA A 29 -28.81 13.49 -6.37
C ALA A 29 -27.62 13.58 -7.33
N GLN A 30 -26.59 14.35 -6.98
CA GLN A 30 -25.41 14.57 -7.83
C GLN A 30 -24.48 13.36 -7.88
N GLN A 31 -24.52 12.48 -6.87
CA GLN A 31 -23.68 11.28 -6.78
C GLN A 31 -24.22 10.10 -7.61
N ILE A 32 -25.53 10.01 -7.84
CA ILE A 32 -26.12 8.90 -8.61
C ILE A 32 -25.83 9.06 -10.12
N ALA A 33 -25.78 10.30 -10.64
CA ALA A 33 -25.55 10.57 -12.06
C ALA A 33 -24.14 10.20 -12.55
N GLN A 34 -23.11 10.28 -11.69
CA GLN A 34 -21.73 9.96 -12.06
C GLN A 34 -21.46 8.45 -12.17
N SER A 35 -22.32 7.60 -11.61
CA SER A 35 -22.11 6.14 -11.56
C SER A 35 -22.54 5.38 -12.83
N ILE A 36 -23.41 5.97 -13.65
CA ILE A 36 -23.96 5.33 -14.86
C ILE A 36 -23.04 5.55 -16.07
N VAL A 37 -22.30 6.67 -16.11
CA VAL A 37 -21.45 7.06 -17.24
C VAL A 37 -20.20 6.19 -17.34
N THR A 38 -19.60 5.76 -16.22
CA THR A 38 -18.40 4.91 -16.21
C THR A 38 -18.67 3.47 -16.66
N ARG A 39 -19.85 2.90 -16.34
CA ARG A 39 -20.18 1.50 -16.70
C ARG A 39 -20.40 1.27 -18.19
N VAL A 40 -20.71 2.31 -18.97
CA VAL A 40 -20.92 2.19 -20.43
C VAL A 40 -19.58 2.27 -21.18
N ALA A 41 -18.59 3.00 -20.65
CA ALA A 41 -17.26 3.11 -21.24
C ALA A 41 -16.49 1.77 -21.17
N ASP A 42 -16.53 1.08 -20.03
CA ASP A 42 -15.79 -0.18 -19.83
C ASP A 42 -16.31 -1.32 -20.73
N LYS A 43 -17.61 -1.33 -21.07
CA LYS A 43 -18.23 -2.39 -21.89
C LYS A 43 -17.89 -2.29 -23.37
N ALA A 44 -17.57 -1.09 -23.88
CA ALA A 44 -17.17 -0.89 -25.27
C ALA A 44 -15.70 -1.29 -25.52
N VAL A 45 -14.84 -1.10 -24.53
CA VAL A 45 -13.41 -1.45 -24.62
C VAL A 45 -13.19 -2.96 -24.59
N ALA A 46 -13.94 -3.69 -23.76
CA ALA A 46 -13.82 -5.16 -23.69
C ALA A 46 -14.17 -5.86 -25.02
N LYS A 47 -15.10 -5.32 -25.81
CA LYS A 47 -15.51 -5.91 -27.09
C LYS A 47 -14.52 -5.68 -28.23
N ALA A 48 -13.58 -4.75 -28.08
CA ALA A 48 -12.55 -4.47 -29.08
C ALA A 48 -11.26 -5.28 -28.88
N MET A 49 -11.14 -6.01 -27.75
CA MET A 49 -9.92 -6.77 -27.41
C MET A 49 -10.01 -8.26 -27.76
N ASP A 50 -11.21 -8.83 -27.93
CA ASP A 50 -11.44 -10.26 -28.19
C ASP A 50 -11.52 -10.66 -29.68
N VAL A 51 -10.83 -9.95 -30.57
CA VAL A 51 -10.68 -10.38 -31.97
C VAL A 51 -9.22 -10.75 -32.21
N ASP A 52 -8.90 -12.05 -32.05
CA ASP A 52 -8.17 -12.89 -33.03
C ASP A 52 -7.56 -14.16 -32.39
N GLU A 53 -8.38 -15.05 -31.80
CA GLU A 53 -7.94 -16.38 -31.30
C GLU A 53 -8.33 -17.55 -32.23
N ASN A 54 -8.88 -17.29 -33.43
CA ASN A 54 -9.46 -18.32 -34.31
C ASN A 54 -8.84 -18.40 -35.73
N ALA A 55 -7.56 -18.03 -35.90
CA ALA A 55 -6.84 -18.30 -37.15
C ALA A 55 -6.35 -19.77 -37.20
N PRO A 56 -6.69 -20.57 -38.23
CA PRO A 56 -6.34 -21.99 -38.29
C PRO A 56 -4.84 -22.24 -38.57
N SER A 57 -4.26 -23.18 -37.84
CA SER A 57 -2.87 -23.64 -37.97
C SER A 57 -2.64 -24.53 -39.19
N VAL A 58 -1.61 -24.22 -39.99
CA VAL A 58 -1.18 -24.99 -41.17
C VAL A 58 -0.24 -26.13 -40.72
N PRO A 59 -0.51 -27.41 -41.06
CA PRO A 59 0.38 -28.51 -40.69
C PRO A 59 1.56 -28.63 -41.67
N HIS A 60 2.80 -28.49 -41.17
CA HIS A 60 4.01 -28.79 -41.94
C HIS A 60 4.22 -30.32 -42.04
N SER A 61 4.16 -30.84 -43.27
CA SER A 61 4.38 -32.24 -43.60
C SER A 61 5.84 -32.67 -43.40
N THR A 62 6.05 -33.63 -42.50
CA THR A 62 7.28 -34.40 -42.26
C THR A 62 7.53 -35.40 -43.37
N THR A 63 7.87 -34.97 -44.59
CA THR A 63 8.45 -35.88 -45.61
C THR A 63 9.27 -35.08 -46.61
N SER A 64 10.44 -34.59 -46.21
CA SER A 64 11.49 -34.28 -47.18
C SER A 64 12.27 -35.55 -47.48
N GLN A 65 12.25 -35.90 -48.76
CA GLN A 65 12.91 -37.02 -49.41
C GLN A 65 14.35 -37.18 -48.91
N ILE A 66 14.61 -38.25 -48.16
CA ILE A 66 15.96 -38.61 -47.71
C ILE A 66 16.71 -39.14 -48.94
N PHE A 67 17.48 -38.25 -49.58
CA PHE A 67 18.52 -38.60 -50.52
C PHE A 67 19.39 -39.68 -49.87
N LYS A 68 19.51 -40.85 -50.51
CA LYS A 68 20.45 -41.91 -50.13
C LYS A 68 21.88 -41.44 -50.43
N SER A 69 22.39 -40.48 -49.66
CA SER A 69 23.82 -40.20 -49.64
C SER A 69 24.53 -41.35 -48.93
N ALA A 70 25.67 -41.78 -49.47
CA ALA A 70 26.51 -42.76 -48.80
C ALA A 70 26.82 -42.27 -47.37
N PRO A 71 26.86 -43.17 -46.36
CA PRO A 71 27.09 -42.78 -44.97
C PRO A 71 28.37 -41.97 -44.87
N ASP A 72 28.26 -40.77 -44.30
CA ASP A 72 29.40 -39.89 -44.11
C ASP A 72 30.50 -40.64 -43.32
N PRO A 73 31.72 -40.78 -43.87
CA PRO A 73 32.81 -41.47 -43.20
C PRO A 73 33.14 -40.86 -41.83
N TYR A 74 32.94 -39.55 -41.65
CA TYR A 74 33.15 -38.89 -40.35
C TYR A 74 32.10 -39.27 -39.31
N ARG A 75 30.82 -39.40 -39.70
CA ARG A 75 29.77 -39.89 -38.78
C ARG A 75 30.02 -41.34 -38.36
N THR A 76 30.50 -42.17 -39.28
CA THR A 76 30.78 -43.57 -39.01
C THR A 76 31.99 -43.71 -38.06
N ALA A 77 33.03 -42.90 -38.25
CA ALA A 77 34.16 -42.83 -37.34
C ALA A 77 33.74 -42.38 -35.93
N MET A 78 32.90 -41.34 -35.83
CA MET A 78 32.39 -40.86 -34.54
C MET A 78 31.58 -41.92 -33.78
N LEU A 79 30.71 -42.67 -34.48
CA LEU A 79 29.92 -43.73 -33.85
C LEU A 79 30.78 -44.90 -33.35
N ASN A 80 31.95 -45.12 -33.97
CA ASN A 80 32.85 -46.21 -33.63
C ASN A 80 33.98 -45.78 -32.68
N MET A 81 34.08 -44.50 -32.32
CA MET A 81 35.05 -44.05 -31.33
C MET A 81 34.61 -44.53 -29.94
N GLN A 82 35.40 -45.43 -29.34
CA GLN A 82 35.26 -45.79 -27.95
C GLN A 82 35.80 -44.65 -27.10
N PHE A 83 34.91 -44.00 -26.34
CA PHE A 83 35.31 -42.95 -25.41
C PHE A 83 36.13 -43.58 -24.28
N ALA A 84 37.41 -43.20 -24.18
CA ALA A 84 38.21 -43.54 -23.02
C ALA A 84 37.59 -42.89 -21.77
N PRO A 85 37.41 -43.62 -20.67
CA PRO A 85 36.84 -43.06 -19.45
C PRO A 85 37.76 -41.96 -18.94
N VAL A 86 37.26 -40.72 -18.95
CA VAL A 86 37.95 -39.56 -18.38
C VAL A 86 37.94 -39.74 -16.87
N THR A 87 39.08 -40.12 -16.29
CA THR A 87 39.26 -40.09 -14.85
C THR A 87 39.27 -38.63 -14.42
N ALA A 88 38.37 -38.25 -13.51
CA ALA A 88 38.34 -36.91 -12.95
C ALA A 88 39.70 -36.60 -12.32
N ILE A 89 40.43 -35.65 -12.92
CA ILE A 89 41.62 -35.07 -12.32
C ILE A 89 41.08 -34.00 -11.37
N GLU A 90 41.14 -34.28 -10.07
CA GLU A 90 40.78 -33.31 -9.05
C GLU A 90 41.86 -32.23 -9.01
N GLU A 91 41.56 -31.06 -9.56
CA GLU A 91 42.39 -29.88 -9.39
C GLU A 91 42.30 -29.43 -7.92
N PRO A 92 43.43 -29.24 -7.21
CA PRO A 92 43.39 -28.80 -5.83
C PRO A 92 42.78 -27.40 -5.77
N LEU A 93 41.68 -27.28 -5.01
CA LEU A 93 41.01 -26.00 -4.77
C LEU A 93 42.02 -25.03 -4.13
N PRO A 94 42.02 -23.75 -4.54
CA PRO A 94 42.85 -22.74 -3.88
C PRO A 94 42.51 -22.71 -2.38
N GLU A 95 43.54 -22.72 -1.53
CA GLU A 95 43.36 -22.56 -0.08
C GLU A 95 42.74 -21.20 0.19
N TYR A 96 41.45 -21.18 0.50
CA TYR A 96 40.79 -19.99 1.00
C TYR A 96 41.34 -19.66 2.39
N PRO A 97 41.75 -18.40 2.65
CA PRO A 97 42.18 -18.01 3.98
C PRO A 97 41.05 -18.30 4.98
N LYS A 98 41.37 -19.12 5.98
CA LYS A 98 40.49 -19.61 7.04
C LYS A 98 40.26 -18.56 8.13
N GLU A 99 40.19 -17.29 7.74
CA GLU A 99 39.77 -16.22 8.62
C GLU A 99 38.31 -15.91 8.26
N GLU A 100 37.40 -16.56 8.98
CA GLU A 100 36.03 -16.11 9.10
C GLU A 100 36.08 -14.71 9.73
N GLN A 101 36.23 -13.69 8.90
CA GLN A 101 35.85 -12.35 9.30
C GLN A 101 34.34 -12.42 9.57
N GLU A 102 34.00 -12.51 10.86
CA GLU A 102 32.65 -12.28 11.35
C GLU A 102 32.26 -10.87 10.94
N ILE A 103 31.72 -10.72 9.73
CA ILE A 103 30.99 -9.53 9.35
C ILE A 103 29.84 -9.49 10.35
N PRO A 104 29.76 -8.49 11.25
CA PRO A 104 28.68 -8.44 12.20
C PRO A 104 27.40 -8.39 11.37
N VAL A 105 26.59 -9.44 11.46
CA VAL A 105 25.26 -9.46 10.85
C VAL A 105 24.52 -8.31 11.50
N LEU A 106 24.42 -7.19 10.78
CA LEU A 106 23.66 -6.03 11.19
C LEU A 106 22.20 -6.48 11.19
N ILE A 107 21.73 -6.98 12.33
CA ILE A 107 20.32 -7.34 12.52
C ILE A 107 19.54 -6.02 12.38
N MET A 108 19.00 -5.79 11.18
CA MET A 108 18.13 -4.65 10.91
C MET A 108 16.88 -4.81 11.77
N LYS A 109 16.84 -4.08 12.90
CA LYS A 109 15.67 -4.00 13.77
C LYS A 109 14.59 -3.20 13.03
N SER A 110 13.81 -3.86 12.18
CA SER A 110 12.68 -3.24 11.50
C SER A 110 11.48 -3.16 12.46
N ASN A 111 10.98 -1.96 12.71
CA ASN A 111 9.75 -1.76 13.47
C ASN A 111 8.53 -2.21 12.63
N PRO A 112 7.50 -2.82 13.24
CA PRO A 112 6.33 -3.26 12.51
C PRO A 112 5.45 -2.07 12.06
N LEU A 113 4.95 -2.15 10.83
CA LEU A 113 3.96 -1.20 10.30
C LEU A 113 2.55 -1.75 10.49
N VAL A 114 1.68 -0.92 11.06
CA VAL A 114 0.32 -1.30 11.43
C VAL A 114 -0.70 -0.34 10.83
N LYS A 115 -1.86 -0.88 10.40
CA LYS A 115 -2.99 -0.07 9.93
C LYS A 115 -3.71 0.58 11.10
N VAL A 116 -3.74 1.90 11.11
CA VAL A 116 -4.35 2.69 12.18
C VAL A 116 -5.36 3.66 11.58
N GLU A 117 -6.55 3.66 12.15
CA GLU A 117 -7.57 4.66 11.80
C GLU A 117 -7.44 5.86 12.73
N LEU A 118 -7.30 7.05 12.15
CA LEU A 118 -7.22 8.30 12.88
C LEU A 118 -8.58 8.64 13.47
N PHE A 119 -8.65 8.84 14.78
CA PHE A 119 -9.87 9.24 15.47
C PHE A 119 -9.88 10.75 15.75
N ASN A 120 -8.81 11.22 16.39
CA ASN A 120 -8.67 12.62 16.79
C ASN A 120 -7.28 13.17 16.48
N LEU A 121 -7.22 14.48 16.21
CA LEU A 121 -5.97 15.22 16.08
C LEU A 121 -5.77 16.04 17.36
N LEU A 122 -4.64 15.84 18.03
CA LEU A 122 -4.25 16.60 19.21
C LEU A 122 -3.68 17.96 18.78
N ILE A 123 -4.21 19.04 19.36
CA ILE A 123 -3.91 20.42 19.00
C ILE A 123 -3.67 21.22 20.30
N GLY A 124 -2.84 22.26 20.23
CA GLY A 124 -2.59 23.17 21.35
C GLY A 124 -1.68 22.57 22.42
N ASP A 125 -2.03 22.79 23.68
CA ASP A 125 -1.18 22.49 24.85
C ASP A 125 -1.04 20.98 25.12
N GLU A 126 -2.06 20.17 24.78
CA GLU A 126 -1.99 18.71 24.90
C GLU A 126 -0.91 18.13 24.00
N LYS A 127 -0.75 18.71 22.81
CA LYS A 127 0.27 18.28 21.87
C LYS A 127 1.67 18.65 22.35
N THR A 128 1.88 19.86 22.86
CA THR A 128 3.21 20.30 23.33
C THR A 128 3.64 19.49 24.54
N THR A 129 2.74 19.26 25.50
CA THR A 129 3.03 18.46 26.70
C THR A 129 3.40 17.01 26.38
N LEU A 130 2.71 16.38 25.41
CA LEU A 130 3.05 15.02 24.98
C LEU A 130 4.39 14.95 24.24
N LEU A 131 4.69 15.92 23.37
CA LEU A 131 5.97 15.99 22.67
C LEU A 131 7.14 16.25 23.64
N GLU A 132 6.95 17.12 24.63
CA GLU A 132 7.92 17.35 25.71
C GLU A 132 8.15 16.08 26.51
N LYS A 133 7.09 15.39 26.92
CA LYS A 133 7.19 14.11 27.64
C LYS A 133 7.96 13.07 26.83
N ALA A 134 7.65 12.92 25.55
CA ALA A 134 8.33 11.98 24.68
C ALA A 134 9.81 12.33 24.48
N ARG A 135 10.13 13.63 24.39
CA ARG A 135 11.51 14.11 24.33
C ARG A 135 12.27 13.82 25.63
N LEU A 136 11.66 14.04 26.79
CA LEU A 136 12.26 13.71 28.09
C LEU A 136 12.48 12.20 28.27
N GLN A 137 11.66 11.38 27.64
CA GLN A 137 11.83 9.92 27.59
C GLN A 137 12.96 9.47 26.65
N GLY A 138 13.64 10.40 25.96
CA GLY A 138 14.76 10.09 25.07
C GLY A 138 14.33 9.55 23.71
N SER A 139 13.09 9.80 23.28
CA SER A 139 12.58 9.34 21.98
C SER A 139 13.32 10.03 20.83
N GLN A 140 14.08 9.27 20.04
CA GLN A 140 14.82 9.80 18.88
C GLN A 140 13.90 10.13 17.69
N THR A 141 12.67 9.63 17.71
CA THR A 141 11.65 9.83 16.67
C THR A 141 10.93 11.17 16.75
N VAL A 142 11.13 11.93 17.82
CA VAL A 142 10.42 13.20 18.06
C VAL A 142 11.14 14.34 17.35
N PRO A 143 10.42 15.18 16.58
CA PRO A 143 11.03 16.32 15.88
C PRO A 143 11.50 17.41 16.84
N ASP A 144 12.37 18.29 16.35
CA ASP A 144 12.85 19.44 17.11
C ASP A 144 11.69 20.39 17.51
N PRO A 145 11.77 21.09 18.66
CA PRO A 145 10.72 22.00 19.12
C PRO A 145 10.31 23.08 18.12
N LYS A 146 11.24 23.49 17.24
CA LYS A 146 10.98 24.46 16.18
C LYS A 146 9.99 23.94 15.13
N GLU A 147 9.95 22.63 14.92
CA GLU A 147 9.13 21.97 13.91
C GLU A 147 7.78 21.50 14.46
N TRP A 148 7.55 21.57 15.78
CA TRP A 148 6.31 21.08 16.37
C TRP A 148 5.06 21.71 15.78
N LYS A 149 5.15 22.91 15.21
CA LYS A 149 4.02 23.58 14.55
C LYS A 149 3.58 22.88 13.26
N SER A 150 4.52 22.35 12.47
CA SER A 150 4.22 21.71 11.18
C SER A 150 3.80 20.24 11.32
N TRP A 151 4.30 19.57 12.35
CA TRP A 151 3.97 18.17 12.63
C TRP A 151 2.56 18.02 13.23
N GLY A 152 1.80 17.02 12.79
CA GLY A 152 0.54 16.64 13.42
C GLY A 152 0.76 15.60 14.53
N LEU A 153 -0.12 15.57 15.52
CA LEU A 153 -0.16 14.50 16.51
C LEU A 153 -1.56 13.92 16.51
N GLY A 154 -1.68 12.64 16.19
CA GLY A 154 -2.97 11.95 16.08
C GLY A 154 -3.12 10.86 17.14
N THR A 155 -4.35 10.62 17.55
CA THR A 155 -4.74 9.40 18.26
C THR A 155 -5.59 8.55 17.34
N GLY A 156 -5.35 7.24 17.36
CA GLY A 156 -6.05 6.31 16.51
C GLY A 156 -6.11 4.92 17.09
N VAL A 157 -6.90 4.07 16.46
CA VAL A 157 -7.08 2.67 16.86
C VAL A 157 -6.40 1.75 15.85
N ILE A 158 -5.66 0.78 16.37
CA ILE A 158 -5.09 -0.29 15.55
C ILE A 158 -6.23 -1.21 15.11
N ARG A 159 -6.47 -1.30 13.80
CA ARG A 159 -7.35 -2.33 13.22
C ARG A 159 -6.48 -3.52 12.81
N ALA A 160 -6.03 -4.30 13.81
CA ALA A 160 -5.43 -5.60 13.56
C ALA A 160 -6.55 -6.60 13.24
N GLY A 161 -6.45 -7.30 12.11
CA GLY A 161 -7.52 -8.17 11.59
C GLY A 161 -8.17 -9.05 12.65
N ASN A 162 -9.50 -9.06 12.68
CA ASN A 162 -10.40 -9.84 13.54
C ASN A 162 -10.16 -9.79 15.07
N GLN A 163 -9.28 -8.92 15.58
CA GLN A 163 -9.12 -8.73 17.03
C GLN A 163 -10.05 -7.63 17.51
N THR A 164 -10.89 -7.97 18.50
CA THR A 164 -11.82 -7.07 19.19
C THR A 164 -11.14 -6.08 20.15
N ASP A 165 -9.83 -6.21 20.34
CA ASP A 165 -9.04 -5.33 21.20
C ASP A 165 -8.57 -4.10 20.41
N ALA A 166 -9.44 -3.09 20.36
CA ALA A 166 -9.12 -1.79 19.78
C ALA A 166 -8.06 -1.09 20.66
N LYS A 167 -6.78 -1.33 20.39
CA LYS A 167 -5.68 -0.65 21.06
C LYS A 167 -5.56 0.77 20.54
N MET A 168 -5.83 1.74 21.42
CA MET A 168 -5.60 3.16 21.12
C MET A 168 -4.11 3.46 21.18
N ILE A 169 -3.60 4.15 20.17
CA ILE A 169 -2.23 4.61 20.09
C ILE A 169 -2.19 6.09 19.72
N THR A 170 -1.16 6.77 20.23
CA THR A 170 -0.79 8.12 19.79
C THR A 170 0.36 8.01 18.81
N PHE A 171 0.28 8.73 17.70
CA PHE A 171 1.29 8.71 16.65
C PHE A 171 1.51 10.08 16.02
N LEU A 172 2.74 10.31 15.55
CA LEU A 172 3.18 11.51 14.87
C LEU A 172 2.79 11.44 13.39
N ILE A 173 2.32 12.57 12.88
CA ILE A 173 1.94 12.74 11.48
C ILE A 173 2.95 13.72 10.86
N PRO A 174 3.80 13.26 9.92
CA PRO A 174 4.74 14.13 9.23
C PRO A 174 4.01 15.22 8.44
N PRO A 175 4.63 16.40 8.25
CA PRO A 175 4.02 17.50 7.50
C PRO A 175 3.71 17.14 6.04
N GLU A 176 4.41 16.15 5.46
CA GLU A 176 4.20 15.63 4.11
C GLU A 176 2.79 15.05 3.89
N PHE A 177 2.15 14.59 4.97
CA PHE A 177 0.80 14.03 4.91
C PHE A 177 -0.29 15.10 4.80
N GLY A 178 0.05 16.35 5.12
CA GLY A 178 -0.89 17.45 5.22
C GLY A 178 -1.96 17.21 6.29
N LYS A 179 -3.19 17.63 6.01
CA LYS A 179 -4.33 17.48 6.93
C LYS A 179 -4.98 16.11 6.72
N LEU A 180 -4.83 15.21 7.68
CA LEU A 180 -5.55 13.94 7.71
C LEU A 180 -6.91 14.15 8.41
N PRO A 181 -8.05 13.89 7.73
CA PRO A 181 -9.36 13.96 8.38
C PRO A 181 -9.56 12.78 9.33
N SER A 182 -10.40 12.96 10.35
CA SER A 182 -10.87 11.86 11.19
C SER A 182 -11.53 10.76 10.33
N GLY A 183 -11.27 9.50 10.67
CA GLY A 183 -11.69 8.31 9.91
C GLY A 183 -10.73 7.92 8.79
N SER A 184 -9.69 8.71 8.50
CA SER A 184 -8.65 8.31 7.56
C SER A 184 -7.77 7.19 8.12
N THR A 185 -7.31 6.29 7.24
CA THR A 185 -6.40 5.22 7.62
C THR A 185 -4.96 5.56 7.25
N ALA A 186 -4.02 5.27 8.13
CA ALA A 186 -2.60 5.48 7.94
C ALA A 186 -1.81 4.25 8.39
N MET A 187 -0.68 4.00 7.73
CA MET A 187 0.27 2.99 8.15
C MET A 187 1.23 3.63 9.14
N VAL A 188 1.15 3.18 10.39
CA VAL A 188 1.95 3.69 11.50
C VAL A 188 3.01 2.68 11.85
N GLU A 189 4.26 3.14 11.89
CA GLU A 189 5.38 2.41 12.44
C GLU A 189 5.28 2.42 13.97
N ILE A 190 5.14 1.23 14.57
CA ILE A 190 5.02 1.09 16.02
C ILE A 190 6.41 0.94 16.62
N SER A 191 6.74 1.83 17.55
CA SER A 191 8.04 1.79 18.23
C SER A 191 7.99 0.83 19.42
N ASN A 192 8.92 -0.13 19.45
CA ASN A 192 8.99 -1.14 20.52
C ASN A 192 9.60 -0.63 21.83
N ASN A 193 10.26 0.53 21.81
CA ASN A 193 11.08 1.03 22.92
C ASN A 193 10.39 2.14 23.75
N GLY A 194 9.06 2.27 23.68
CA GLY A 194 8.33 3.35 24.36
C GLY A 194 8.51 4.73 23.72
N GLU A 195 9.09 4.77 22.52
CA GLU A 195 9.19 5.95 21.68
C GLU A 195 7.83 6.31 21.05
N MET A 196 7.75 7.50 20.48
CA MET A 196 6.57 7.92 19.73
C MET A 196 6.47 7.18 18.40
N ASN A 197 5.27 6.66 18.12
CA ASN A 197 4.94 6.03 16.85
C ASN A 197 4.88 7.07 15.72
N ILE A 198 5.21 6.71 14.48
CA ILE A 198 5.20 7.65 13.34
C ILE A 198 4.37 7.09 12.18
N ALA A 199 3.52 7.90 11.58
CA ALA A 199 2.86 7.59 10.31
C ALA A 199 3.87 7.64 9.16
N ARG A 200 4.05 6.53 8.44
CA ARG A 200 4.99 6.41 7.31
C ARG A 200 4.30 6.38 5.96
N TYR A 201 3.09 5.85 5.89
CA TYR A 201 2.30 5.87 4.65
C TYR A 201 0.86 6.26 4.89
N LYS A 202 0.29 7.01 3.95
CA LYS A 202 -1.14 7.28 3.88
C LYS A 202 -1.81 6.08 3.20
N ALA A 203 -2.84 5.51 3.80
CA ALA A 203 -3.66 4.52 3.11
C ALA A 203 -4.75 5.29 2.35
N ASN A 204 -4.70 5.20 1.02
CA ASN A 204 -5.68 5.77 0.10
C ASN A 204 -6.93 4.90 0.03
#